data_AF-A0A955UEP1-F1
#
_entry.id   AF-A0A955UEP1-F1
#
_cell.length_a   1.000
_cell.length_b   1.000
_cell.length_c   1.000
_cell.angle_alpha   90.00
_cell.angle_beta   90.00
_cell.angle_gamma   90.00
#
_symmetry.space_group_name_H-M   'P 1'
#
loop_
_entity.id
_entity.type
_entity.pdbx_description
1 polymer ?
#
loop_
_entity_poly.entity_id
_entity_poly.type
_entity_poly.pdbx_seq_one_letter_code
_entity_poly.pdbx_strand_id
1 'polypeptide(L)'
;MENAYAFAGHRNNNFWPLSDYGNITLNELKEKPFSWFVDQAKKKRDRPKSIMARFRESFPEVARLEPQNGLNVNLCLAIVLIELLRHVIVHDGGVVPDKSKFMKTVLEKANLFNNGNPADKYTSFISSYFGNEKFENTVSILEVRVRSEIPFDVHVNLFDILSGYLMAYAHLIFELLEENLHKNLIQRKMQDANAD
;
A
#
# COMPACT_ATOMS: atom_id res chain seq x y z
N MET A 1 2.68 8.21 -3.58
CA MET A 1 2.59 7.08 -4.55
C MET A 1 2.57 7.57 -6.00
N GLU A 2 1.97 8.73 -6.25
CA GLU A 2 1.81 9.35 -7.56
C GLU A 2 3.15 9.66 -8.24
N ASN A 3 4.13 10.18 -7.50
CA ASN A 3 5.46 10.45 -8.06
C ASN A 3 6.16 9.16 -8.52
N ALA A 4 6.05 8.08 -7.74
CA ALA A 4 6.57 6.77 -8.13
C ALA A 4 5.85 6.23 -9.38
N TYR A 5 4.52 6.39 -9.43
CA TYR A 5 3.72 6.00 -10.59
C TYR A 5 4.07 6.80 -11.84
N ALA A 6 4.18 8.13 -11.73
CA ALA A 6 4.64 9.04 -12.77
C ALA A 6 6.03 8.69 -13.27
N PHE A 7 6.93 8.35 -12.36
CA PHE A 7 8.29 8.01 -12.70
C PHE A 7 8.35 6.71 -13.50
N ALA A 8 7.60 5.70 -13.07
CA ALA A 8 7.49 4.43 -13.78
C ALA A 8 6.92 4.62 -15.20
N GLY A 9 5.84 5.39 -15.36
CA GLY A 9 5.25 5.70 -16.66
C GLY A 9 6.14 6.56 -17.56
N HIS A 10 6.93 7.46 -16.98
CA HIS A 10 7.88 8.30 -17.73
C HIS A 10 9.11 7.53 -18.22
N ARG A 11 9.57 6.55 -17.42
CA ARG A 11 10.73 5.71 -17.79
C ARG A 11 10.36 4.55 -18.71
N ASN A 12 9.14 4.04 -18.61
CA ASN A 12 8.63 2.95 -19.42
C ASN A 12 7.20 3.23 -19.87
N ASN A 13 7.02 3.56 -21.15
CA ASN A 13 5.71 3.88 -21.73
C ASN A 13 4.73 2.67 -21.77
N ASN A 14 5.22 1.45 -21.53
CA ASN A 14 4.35 0.27 -21.39
C ASN A 14 3.95 0.01 -19.93
N PHE A 15 4.49 0.79 -18.99
CA PHE A 15 4.17 0.63 -17.58
C PHE A 15 2.75 1.10 -17.28
N TRP A 16 2.26 2.20 -17.86
CA TRP A 16 0.86 2.59 -17.65
C TRP A 16 -0.08 1.90 -18.66
N PRO A 17 -1.34 1.64 -18.26
CA PRO A 17 -2.38 1.35 -19.23
C PRO A 17 -2.63 2.57 -20.13
N LEU A 18 -3.03 2.33 -21.39
CA LEU A 18 -3.26 3.39 -22.37
C LEU A 18 -4.23 4.48 -21.89
N SER A 19 -5.24 4.10 -21.11
CA SER A 19 -6.23 5.01 -20.53
C SER A 19 -5.63 6.10 -19.64
N ASP A 20 -4.46 5.85 -19.04
CA ASP A 20 -3.84 6.78 -18.10
C ASP A 20 -3.03 7.89 -18.79
N TYR A 21 -2.71 7.72 -20.07
CA TYR A 21 -2.04 8.76 -20.87
C TYR A 21 -3.03 9.84 -21.36
N GLY A 22 -4.32 9.54 -21.37
CA GLY A 22 -5.35 10.39 -21.97
C GLY A 22 -5.27 10.38 -23.51
N ASN A 23 -5.80 11.44 -24.13
CA ASN A 23 -5.81 11.56 -25.59
C ASN A 23 -4.49 12.17 -26.09
N ILE A 24 -3.46 11.35 -26.26
CA ILE A 24 -2.13 11.74 -26.72
C ILE A 24 -1.54 10.64 -27.63
N THR A 25 -0.75 11.03 -28.62
CA THR A 25 -0.03 10.09 -29.50
C THR A 25 1.31 9.64 -28.89
N LEU A 26 1.84 8.50 -29.35
CA LEU A 26 3.15 8.00 -28.91
C LEU A 26 4.31 8.97 -29.23
N ASN A 27 4.20 9.73 -30.32
CA ASN A 27 5.21 10.71 -30.69
C ASN A 27 5.20 11.91 -29.73
N GLU A 28 4.01 12.42 -29.40
CA GLU A 28 3.87 13.49 -28.41
C GLU A 28 4.30 13.06 -27.01
N LEU A 29 4.13 11.78 -26.67
CA LEU A 29 4.49 11.23 -25.37
C LEU A 29 6.01 11.27 -25.11
N LYS A 30 6.84 11.04 -26.13
CA LYS A 30 8.32 11.05 -26.00
C LYS A 30 8.86 12.41 -25.54
N GLU A 31 8.18 13.48 -25.94
CA GLU A 31 8.57 14.86 -25.63
C GLU A 31 7.94 15.39 -24.33
N LYS A 32 7.09 14.59 -23.65
CA LYS A 32 6.44 15.07 -22.42
C LYS A 32 7.42 15.11 -21.25
N PRO A 33 7.48 16.24 -20.52
CA PRO A 33 8.29 16.33 -19.32
C PRO A 33 7.69 15.50 -18.19
N PHE A 34 8.53 15.11 -17.23
CA PHE A 34 8.10 14.37 -16.03
C PHE A 34 6.91 15.02 -15.29
N SER A 35 6.85 16.35 -15.24
CA SER A 35 5.73 17.09 -14.62
C SER A 35 4.36 16.73 -15.23
N TRP A 36 4.31 16.48 -16.54
CA TRP A 36 3.09 16.05 -17.21
C TRP A 36 2.62 14.68 -16.71
N PHE A 37 3.56 13.74 -16.50
CA PHE A 37 3.25 12.43 -15.93
C PHE A 37 2.77 12.55 -14.47
N VAL A 38 3.37 13.46 -13.69
CA VAL A 38 2.88 13.74 -12.32
C VAL A 38 1.44 14.23 -12.35
N ASP A 39 1.08 15.11 -13.28
CA ASP A 39 -0.27 15.63 -13.42
C ASP A 39 -1.27 14.57 -13.89
N GLN A 40 -0.88 13.68 -14.80
CA GLN A 40 -1.73 12.53 -15.19
C GLN A 40 -1.92 11.55 -14.04
N ALA A 41 -0.84 11.23 -13.31
CA ALA A 41 -0.93 10.39 -12.12
C ALA A 41 -1.88 11.00 -11.08
N LYS A 42 -1.87 12.33 -10.92
CA LYS A 42 -2.82 13.06 -10.05
C LYS A 42 -4.26 13.10 -10.56
N LYS A 43 -4.53 12.78 -11.82
CA LYS A 43 -5.89 12.74 -12.39
C LYS A 43 -6.49 11.33 -12.39
N LYS A 44 -5.66 10.31 -12.15
CA LYS A 44 -6.11 8.91 -12.12
C LYS A 44 -7.24 8.71 -11.09
N ARG A 45 -8.29 8.01 -11.51
CA ARG A 45 -9.44 7.65 -10.66
C ARG A 45 -9.06 6.56 -9.66
N ASP A 46 -9.78 6.50 -8.54
CA ASP A 46 -9.69 5.41 -7.55
C ASP A 46 -8.29 5.25 -6.92
N ARG A 47 -7.55 6.37 -6.78
CA ARG A 47 -6.27 6.42 -6.07
C ARG A 47 -6.48 6.34 -4.55
N PRO A 48 -5.54 5.73 -3.80
CA PRO A 48 -4.28 5.13 -4.28
C PRO A 48 -4.42 3.70 -4.83
N LYS A 49 -5.59 3.06 -4.66
CA LYS A 49 -5.84 1.65 -4.96
C LYS A 49 -5.50 1.27 -6.40
N SER A 50 -5.92 2.06 -7.38
CA SER A 50 -5.66 1.79 -8.80
C SER A 50 -4.18 1.85 -9.17
N ILE A 51 -3.40 2.71 -8.51
CA ILE A 51 -1.93 2.78 -8.66
C ILE A 51 -1.29 1.52 -8.05
N MET A 52 -1.69 1.14 -6.84
CA MET A 52 -1.15 -0.04 -6.17
C MET A 52 -1.44 -1.33 -6.94
N ALA A 53 -2.64 -1.47 -7.49
CA ALA A 53 -3.00 -2.60 -8.35
C ALA A 53 -2.04 -2.70 -9.54
N ARG A 54 -1.76 -1.56 -10.20
CA ARG A 54 -0.84 -1.54 -11.33
C ARG A 54 0.59 -1.95 -10.96
N PHE A 55 1.06 -1.53 -9.78
CA PHE A 55 2.35 -1.98 -9.25
C PHE A 55 2.39 -3.48 -9.00
N ARG A 56 1.34 -4.09 -8.43
CA ARG A 56 1.26 -5.54 -8.21
C ARG A 56 1.22 -6.34 -9.51
N GLU A 57 0.51 -5.82 -10.51
CA GLU A 57 0.47 -6.44 -11.86
C GLU A 57 1.84 -6.39 -12.54
N SER A 58 2.54 -5.27 -12.41
CA SER A 58 3.81 -5.03 -13.11
C SER A 58 5.00 -5.69 -12.40
N PHE A 59 4.90 -5.88 -11.09
CA PHE A 59 5.94 -6.45 -10.24
C PHE A 59 5.36 -7.58 -9.38
N PRO A 60 5.36 -8.83 -9.89
CA PRO A 60 4.88 -10.00 -9.15
C PRO A 60 5.55 -10.19 -7.78
N GLU A 61 6.78 -9.67 -7.62
CA GLU A 61 7.51 -9.65 -6.35
C GLU A 61 6.78 -8.89 -5.25
N VAL A 62 5.98 -7.87 -5.58
CA VAL A 62 5.15 -7.15 -4.59
C VAL A 62 4.20 -8.14 -3.91
N ALA A 63 3.46 -8.92 -4.69
CA ALA A 63 2.50 -9.89 -4.15
C ALA A 63 3.18 -11.00 -3.32
N ARG A 64 4.45 -11.33 -3.63
CA ARG A 64 5.25 -12.29 -2.86
C ARG A 64 5.77 -11.70 -1.55
N LEU A 65 6.28 -10.47 -1.58
CA LEU A 65 6.92 -9.82 -0.44
C LEU A 65 5.90 -9.25 0.56
N GLU A 66 4.70 -8.89 0.11
CA GLU A 66 3.61 -8.45 0.97
C GLU A 66 3.33 -9.40 2.15
N PRO A 67 3.18 -10.72 1.97
CA PRO A 67 3.03 -11.67 3.08
C PRO A 67 4.36 -12.20 3.65
N GLN A 68 5.46 -12.15 2.90
CA GLN A 68 6.75 -12.77 3.26
C GLN A 68 7.85 -11.70 3.34
N ASN A 69 7.79 -10.85 4.37
CA ASN A 69 8.77 -9.81 4.66
C ASN A 69 9.30 -9.91 6.10
N GLY A 70 10.38 -9.19 6.39
CA GLY A 70 11.03 -9.19 7.70
C GLY A 70 10.22 -8.59 8.85
N LEU A 71 9.08 -7.94 8.58
CA LEU A 71 8.21 -7.38 9.61
C LEU A 71 7.19 -8.40 10.14
N ASN A 72 7.12 -9.61 9.56
CA ASN A 72 6.16 -10.66 9.92
C ASN A 72 4.69 -10.20 9.92
N VAL A 73 4.38 -9.12 9.17
CA VAL A 73 3.04 -8.61 8.93
C VAL A 73 2.70 -8.76 7.46
N ASN A 74 1.44 -9.03 7.15
CA ASN A 74 0.98 -8.91 5.78
C ASN A 74 0.81 -7.43 5.44
N LEU A 75 1.67 -6.88 4.58
CA LEU A 75 1.65 -5.46 4.24
C LEU A 75 0.39 -5.07 3.45
N CYS A 76 -0.18 -5.97 2.64
CA CYS A 76 -1.47 -5.70 1.98
C CYS A 76 -2.58 -5.50 3.02
N LEU A 77 -2.63 -6.37 4.05
CA LEU A 77 -3.56 -6.22 5.18
C LEU A 77 -3.35 -4.90 5.91
N ALA A 78 -2.11 -4.54 6.21
CA ALA A 78 -1.78 -3.30 6.91
C ALA A 78 -2.24 -2.07 6.12
N ILE A 79 -1.98 -2.00 4.81
CA ILE A 79 -2.41 -0.86 3.98
C ILE A 79 -3.94 -0.78 3.87
N VAL A 80 -4.63 -1.91 3.69
CA VAL A 80 -6.10 -1.95 3.65
C VAL A 80 -6.69 -1.49 4.99
N LEU A 81 -6.11 -1.93 6.10
CA LEU A 81 -6.52 -1.50 7.43
C LEU A 81 -6.34 0.01 7.59
N ILE A 82 -5.19 0.57 7.21
CA ILE A 82 -4.91 2.02 7.29
C ILE A 82 -5.91 2.84 6.47
N GLU A 83 -6.23 2.40 5.24
CA GLU A 83 -7.26 3.03 4.40
C GLU A 83 -8.60 3.10 5.13
N LEU A 84 -9.05 1.98 5.68
CA LEU A 84 -10.35 1.87 6.33
C LEU A 84 -10.40 2.60 7.68
N LEU A 85 -9.33 2.52 8.48
CA LEU A 85 -9.22 3.28 9.74
C LEU A 85 -9.26 4.79 9.46
N ARG A 86 -8.52 5.27 8.45
CA ARG A 86 -8.56 6.68 8.04
C ARG A 86 -9.98 7.11 7.69
N HIS A 87 -10.73 6.28 6.97
CA HIS A 87 -12.11 6.59 6.61
C HIS A 87 -12.98 6.75 7.85
N VAL A 88 -12.94 5.77 8.77
CA VAL A 88 -13.71 5.79 10.02
C VAL A 88 -13.32 6.99 10.91
N ILE A 89 -12.03 7.29 11.04
CA ILE A 89 -11.55 8.42 11.83
C ILE A 89 -12.09 9.75 11.26
N VAL A 90 -12.02 9.93 9.95
CA VAL A 90 -12.38 11.20 9.30
C VAL A 90 -13.89 11.40 9.17
N HIS A 91 -14.63 10.32 8.89
CA HIS A 91 -16.06 10.42 8.56
C HIS A 91 -16.98 9.98 9.69
N ASP A 92 -16.53 9.06 10.55
CA ASP A 92 -17.34 8.45 11.60
C ASP A 92 -16.79 8.76 13.02
N GLY A 93 -15.92 9.78 13.14
CA GLY A 93 -15.33 10.21 14.41
C GLY A 93 -14.48 9.14 15.11
N GLY A 94 -14.01 8.14 14.37
CA GLY A 94 -13.23 7.03 14.92
C GLY A 94 -14.06 5.90 15.53
N VAL A 95 -15.38 5.87 15.34
CA VAL A 95 -16.24 4.82 15.90
C VAL A 95 -16.84 3.96 14.79
N VAL A 96 -16.61 2.65 14.84
CA VAL A 96 -17.26 1.71 13.92
C VAL A 96 -18.61 1.25 14.48
N PRO A 97 -19.69 1.23 13.68
CA PRO A 97 -20.97 0.72 14.17
C PRO A 97 -20.96 -0.78 14.52
N ASP A 98 -20.16 -1.55 13.79
CA ASP A 98 -20.00 -3.00 13.97
C ASP A 98 -18.55 -3.40 13.67
N LYS A 99 -17.78 -3.67 14.73
CA LYS A 99 -16.37 -4.08 14.63
C LYS A 99 -16.20 -5.40 13.88
N SER A 100 -17.09 -6.37 14.08
CA SER A 100 -16.99 -7.67 13.42
C SER A 100 -17.16 -7.53 11.91
N LYS A 101 -18.14 -6.71 11.48
CA LYS A 101 -18.33 -6.38 10.07
C LYS A 101 -17.17 -5.58 9.50
N PHE A 102 -16.62 -4.64 10.26
CA PHE A 102 -15.43 -3.89 9.86
C PHE A 102 -14.23 -4.83 9.63
N MET A 103 -13.95 -5.73 10.57
CA MET A 103 -12.86 -6.71 10.46
C MET A 103 -13.04 -7.61 9.23
N LYS A 104 -14.26 -8.11 9.00
CA LYS A 104 -14.58 -8.90 7.81
C LYS A 104 -14.29 -8.10 6.53
N THR A 105 -14.71 -6.84 6.48
CA THR A 105 -14.47 -5.95 5.33
C THR A 105 -12.98 -5.75 5.06
N VAL A 106 -12.17 -5.55 6.12
CA VAL A 106 -10.70 -5.44 6.02
C VAL A 106 -10.12 -6.71 5.39
N LEU A 107 -10.50 -7.88 5.91
CA LEU A 107 -9.97 -9.18 5.47
C LEU A 107 -10.37 -9.53 4.04
N GLU A 108 -11.62 -9.24 3.65
CA GLU A 108 -12.11 -9.41 2.28
C GLU A 108 -11.36 -8.51 1.31
N LYS A 109 -11.18 -7.22 1.64
CA LYS A 109 -10.41 -6.28 0.81
C LYS A 109 -8.93 -6.66 0.69
N ALA A 110 -8.37 -7.31 1.71
CA ALA A 110 -6.99 -7.83 1.69
C ALA A 110 -6.87 -9.20 1.00
N ASN A 111 -7.97 -9.79 0.53
CA ASN A 111 -8.03 -11.14 -0.03
C ASN A 111 -7.49 -12.23 0.92
N LEU A 112 -7.75 -12.06 2.22
CA LEU A 112 -7.33 -12.99 3.29
C LEU A 112 -8.50 -13.77 3.89
N PHE A 113 -9.67 -13.69 3.26
CA PHE A 113 -10.88 -14.41 3.67
C PHE A 113 -10.99 -15.75 2.92
N ASN A 114 -10.22 -16.75 3.36
CA ASN A 114 -10.28 -18.10 2.77
C ASN A 114 -11.26 -18.99 3.54
N ASN A 115 -12.23 -19.58 2.83
CA ASN A 115 -13.15 -20.61 3.35
C ASN A 115 -13.89 -20.26 4.66
N GLY A 116 -14.26 -18.99 4.86
CA GLY A 116 -15.16 -18.57 5.93
C GLY A 116 -14.50 -18.33 7.30
N ASN A 117 -13.23 -18.69 7.50
CA ASN A 117 -12.53 -18.49 8.78
C ASN A 117 -11.21 -17.72 8.58
N PRO A 118 -11.13 -16.45 9.00
CA PRO A 118 -9.86 -15.73 8.99
C PRO A 118 -8.91 -16.32 10.05
N ALA A 119 -7.62 -16.37 9.73
CA ALA A 119 -6.62 -16.81 10.68
C ALA A 119 -6.59 -15.87 11.91
N ASP A 120 -6.57 -16.44 13.12
CA ASP A 120 -6.61 -15.71 14.39
C ASP A 120 -5.58 -14.57 14.47
N LYS A 121 -4.40 -14.77 13.87
CA LYS A 121 -3.36 -13.72 13.83
C LYS A 121 -3.83 -12.43 13.15
N TYR A 122 -4.65 -12.49 12.10
CA TYR A 122 -5.09 -11.31 11.36
C TYR A 122 -6.23 -10.60 12.09
N THR A 123 -7.12 -11.35 12.71
CA THR A 123 -8.19 -10.78 13.54
C THR A 123 -7.64 -10.14 14.80
N SER A 124 -6.64 -10.75 15.46
CA SER A 124 -5.91 -10.13 16.57
C SER A 124 -5.17 -8.86 16.14
N PHE A 125 -4.50 -8.88 14.99
CA PHE A 125 -3.83 -7.71 14.43
C PHE A 125 -4.79 -6.54 14.17
N ILE A 126 -5.98 -6.78 13.59
CA ILE A 126 -6.95 -5.70 13.38
C ILE A 126 -7.49 -5.21 14.73
N SER A 127 -7.77 -6.14 15.65
CA SER A 127 -8.37 -5.82 16.95
C SER A 127 -7.47 -4.98 17.84
N SER A 128 -6.15 -5.03 17.69
CA SER A 128 -5.21 -4.21 18.47
C SER A 128 -5.33 -2.72 18.21
N TYR A 129 -6.04 -2.30 17.15
CA TYR A 129 -6.30 -0.90 16.82
C TYR A 129 -7.66 -0.40 17.32
N PHE A 130 -8.31 -1.16 18.20
CA PHE A 130 -9.56 -0.78 18.84
C PHE A 130 -9.40 -0.71 20.35
N GLY A 131 -10.21 0.10 21.01
CA GLY A 131 -10.27 0.19 22.46
C GLY A 131 -10.87 -1.07 23.10
N ASN A 132 -11.00 -1.02 24.44
CA ASN A 132 -11.58 -2.08 25.26
C ASN A 132 -12.89 -1.62 25.91
N GLU A 133 -13.71 -2.58 26.36
CA GLU A 133 -14.95 -2.33 27.10
C GLU A 133 -15.88 -1.35 26.37
N LYS A 134 -16.21 -0.21 27.00
CA LYS A 134 -17.07 0.84 26.42
C LYS A 134 -16.51 1.49 25.15
N PHE A 135 -15.23 1.25 24.84
CA PHE A 135 -14.54 1.73 23.65
C PHE A 135 -14.19 0.60 22.67
N GLU A 136 -14.82 -0.58 22.79
CA GLU A 136 -14.52 -1.75 21.93
C GLU A 136 -14.65 -1.48 20.43
N ASN A 137 -15.54 -0.54 20.07
CA ASN A 137 -15.84 -0.10 18.72
C ASN A 137 -15.13 1.21 18.35
N THR A 138 -14.31 1.76 19.24
CA THR A 138 -13.56 2.99 19.00
C THR A 138 -12.16 2.65 18.54
N VAL A 139 -11.76 3.22 17.41
CA VAL A 139 -10.41 3.12 16.88
C VAL A 139 -9.44 3.81 17.84
N SER A 140 -8.40 3.11 18.24
CA SER A 140 -7.29 3.64 19.03
C SER A 140 -6.02 3.67 18.18
N ILE A 141 -5.48 4.87 17.95
CA ILE A 141 -4.21 5.09 17.24
C ILE A 141 -3.15 5.74 18.12
N LEU A 142 -3.49 6.07 19.37
CA LEU A 142 -2.59 6.71 20.31
C LEU A 142 -1.82 5.67 21.13
N GLU A 143 -1.06 6.16 22.11
CA GLU A 143 -0.33 5.35 23.07
C GLU A 143 -1.26 4.43 23.87
N VAL A 144 -1.07 3.12 23.73
CA VAL A 144 -1.77 2.11 24.52
C VAL A 144 -0.78 1.51 25.51
N ARG A 145 -1.16 1.49 26.80
CA ARG A 145 -0.35 0.84 27.83
C ARG A 145 -0.35 -0.67 27.63
N VAL A 146 0.84 -1.25 27.54
CA VAL A 146 1.00 -2.68 27.16
C VAL A 146 1.21 -3.58 28.38
N ARG A 147 1.64 -3.01 29.51
CA ARG A 147 1.85 -3.72 30.76
C ARG A 147 1.26 -2.94 31.93
N SER A 148 0.08 -3.34 32.36
CA SER A 148 -0.60 -2.75 33.52
C SER A 148 -0.08 -3.30 34.85
N GLU A 149 0.57 -4.46 34.80
CA GLU A 149 1.09 -5.21 35.94
C GLU A 149 2.40 -4.67 36.51
N ILE A 150 3.10 -3.81 35.76
CA ILE A 150 4.35 -3.18 36.21
C ILE A 150 4.14 -1.68 36.52
N PRO A 151 4.86 -1.11 37.49
CA PRO A 151 4.72 0.30 37.89
C PRO A 151 5.38 1.29 36.90
N PHE A 152 5.70 0.84 35.69
CA PHE A 152 6.26 1.66 34.62
C PHE A 152 5.22 1.91 33.53
N ASP A 153 5.23 3.13 33.00
CA ASP A 153 4.39 3.56 31.89
C ASP A 153 4.97 3.08 30.57
N VAL A 154 4.80 1.79 30.29
CA VAL A 154 5.18 1.16 29.02
C VAL A 154 4.04 1.28 28.02
N HIS A 155 4.25 2.15 27.03
CA HIS A 155 3.28 2.45 25.99
C HIS A 155 3.78 1.99 24.63
N VAL A 156 2.84 1.63 23.76
CA VAL A 156 3.09 1.44 22.33
C VAL A 156 2.30 2.49 21.56
N ASN A 157 2.99 3.22 20.69
CA ASN A 157 2.37 4.17 19.78
C ASN A 157 1.89 3.45 18.53
N LEU A 158 0.56 3.25 18.43
CA LEU A 158 -0.05 2.55 17.31
C LEU A 158 0.06 3.36 16.00
N PHE A 159 0.09 4.69 16.07
CA PHE A 159 0.32 5.55 14.91
C PHE A 159 1.71 5.34 14.30
N ASP A 160 2.75 5.24 15.14
CA ASP A 160 4.12 4.97 14.67
C ASP A 160 4.21 3.61 13.96
N ILE A 161 3.50 2.60 14.47
CA ILE A 161 3.42 1.29 13.82
C ILE A 161 2.75 1.40 12.43
N LEU A 162 1.58 2.05 12.35
CA LEU A 162 0.85 2.20 11.07
C LEU A 162 1.65 3.01 10.04
N SER A 163 2.26 4.12 10.47
CA SER A 163 3.13 4.93 9.61
C SER A 163 4.38 4.15 9.18
N GLY A 164 4.94 3.33 10.06
CA GLY A 164 6.02 2.39 9.74
C GLY A 164 5.63 1.43 8.60
N TYR A 165 4.41 0.89 8.60
CA TYR A 165 3.93 0.05 7.50
C TYR A 165 3.76 0.82 6.18
N LEU A 166 3.31 2.09 6.22
CA LEU A 166 3.27 2.94 5.02
C LEU A 166 4.66 3.16 4.44
N MET A 167 5.65 3.41 5.30
CA MET A 167 7.04 3.62 4.88
C MET A 167 7.65 2.34 4.34
N ALA A 168 7.44 1.19 5.00
CA ALA A 168 7.90 -0.10 4.52
C ALA A 168 7.32 -0.43 3.14
N TYR A 169 6.02 -0.17 2.94
CA TYR A 169 5.39 -0.41 1.64
C TYR A 169 5.89 0.56 0.57
N ALA A 170 6.08 1.84 0.89
CA ALA A 170 6.65 2.80 -0.04
C ALA A 170 8.07 2.41 -0.45
N HIS A 171 8.90 2.01 0.51
CA HIS A 171 10.26 1.55 0.29
C HIS A 171 10.31 0.33 -0.63
N LEU A 172 9.46 -0.68 -0.37
CA LEU A 172 9.32 -1.86 -1.23
C LEU A 172 9.05 -1.49 -2.69
N ILE A 173 8.12 -0.55 -2.92
CA ILE A 173 7.78 -0.10 -4.28
C ILE A 173 8.96 0.63 -4.93
N PHE A 174 9.68 1.46 -4.18
CA PHE A 174 10.84 2.17 -4.70
C PHE A 174 12.01 1.24 -5.05
N GLU A 175 12.33 0.27 -4.20
CA GLU A 175 13.39 -0.71 -4.49
C GLU A 175 13.08 -1.51 -5.75
N LEU A 176 11.85 -2.04 -5.86
CA LEU A 176 11.45 -2.81 -7.04
C LEU A 176 11.45 -1.96 -8.32
N LEU A 177 11.13 -0.67 -8.22
CA LEU A 177 11.23 0.26 -9.34
C LEU A 177 12.68 0.46 -9.78
N GLU A 178 13.60 0.70 -8.84
CA GLU A 178 15.02 0.90 -9.14
C GLU A 178 15.66 -0.36 -9.73
N GLU A 179 15.38 -1.53 -9.16
CA GLU A 179 15.88 -2.81 -9.67
C GLU A 179 15.43 -3.07 -11.11
N ASN A 180 14.14 -2.84 -11.41
CA ASN A 180 13.60 -3.06 -12.75
C ASN A 180 14.18 -2.07 -13.76
N LEU A 181 14.48 -0.84 -13.36
CA LEU A 181 15.17 0.12 -14.22
C LEU A 181 16.59 -0.34 -14.53
N HIS A 182 17.32 -0.83 -13.53
CA HIS A 182 18.67 -1.35 -13.73
C HIS A 182 18.70 -2.55 -14.69
N LYS A 183 17.78 -3.51 -14.52
CA LYS A 183 17.63 -4.68 -15.40
C LYS A 183 17.37 -4.27 -16.86
N ASN A 184 16.47 -3.30 -17.08
CA ASN A 184 16.15 -2.80 -18.42
C ASN A 184 17.33 -2.07 -19.09
N LEU A 185 18.12 -1.31 -18.32
CA LEU A 185 19.33 -0.65 -18.84
C LEU A 185 20.40 -1.66 -19.26
N ILE A 186 20.60 -2.73 -18.49
CA ILE A 186 21.55 -3.79 -18.82
C ILE A 186 21.11 -4.53 -20.10
N GLN A 187 19.82 -4.90 -20.21
CA GLN A 187 19.31 -5.60 -21.39
C GLN A 187 19.46 -4.79 -22.68
N ARG A 188 19.20 -3.47 -22.64
CA ARG A 188 19.41 -2.60 -23.82
C ARG A 188 20.88 -2.57 -24.25
N LYS A 189 21.80 -2.38 -23.31
CA LYS A 189 23.25 -2.40 -23.60
C LYS A 189 23.71 -3.73 -24.20
N MET A 190 23.14 -4.85 -23.76
CA MET A 190 23.45 -6.17 -24.32
C MET A 190 22.85 -6.39 -25.71
N GLN A 191 21.69 -5.79 -26.02
CA GLN A 191 21.09 -5.87 -27.36
C GLN A 191 21.87 -5.02 -28.37
N ASP A 192 22.27 -3.81 -27.98
CA ASP A 192 23.07 -2.93 -28.83
C ASP A 192 24.45 -3.53 -29.12
N ALA A 193 25.10 -4.18 -28.14
CA ALA A 193 26.39 -4.84 -28.31
C ALA A 193 26.36 -6.12 -29.16
N ASN A 194 25.19 -6.68 -29.45
CA ASN A 194 25.02 -7.87 -30.31
C ASN A 194 24.46 -7.50 -31.71
N ALA A 195 24.19 -6.22 -31.96
CA ALA A 195 23.70 -5.71 -33.23
C ALA A 195 24.82 -5.08 -34.10
N ASP A 196 26.02 -4.95 -33.52
CA ASP A 196 27.28 -4.58 -34.17
C ASP A 196 28.14 -5.83 -34.47
#